data_AF-A0A5J4N482-F1
#
_entry.id   AF-A0A5J4N482-F1
#
_cell.length_a   1.000
_cell.length_b   1.000
_cell.length_c   1.000
_cell.angle_alpha   90.00
_cell.angle_beta   90.00
_cell.angle_gamma   90.00
#
_symmetry.space_group_name_H-M   'P 1'
#
loop_
_entity.id
_entity.type
_entity.pdbx_description
1 polymer ?
#
loop_
_entity_poly.entity_id
_entity_poly.type
_entity_poly.pdbx_seq_one_letter_code
_entity_poly.pdbx_strand_id
1 'polypeptide(L)'
;MWTGSIRRSLTAFGLLICLISQCLANADVVWAVNCGGPAHVDVHGIEYLADPLSDGIASDYGMSFTINRIPLEDQILYQTERYNTGDFTYEIPFSEDGDYVLSLMFSEVYFSEPNQKVRYHTSEE
;
A
#
# COMPACT_ATOMS: atom_id res chain seq x y z
N MET A 1 -29.17 39.40 17.32
CA MET A 1 -29.24 37.95 17.60
C MET A 1 -29.08 37.08 16.34
N TRP A 2 -28.41 37.56 15.27
CA TRP A 2 -28.32 36.88 13.96
C TRP A 2 -26.88 36.53 13.52
N THR A 3 -25.87 36.86 14.33
CA THR A 3 -24.44 36.72 13.98
C THR A 3 -23.87 35.33 14.30
N GLY A 4 -24.54 34.54 15.14
CA GLY A 4 -24.09 33.21 15.56
C GLY A 4 -24.31 32.10 14.53
N SER A 5 -25.37 32.20 13.71
CA SER A 5 -25.72 31.17 12.71
C SER A 5 -24.74 31.18 11.52
N ILE A 6 -24.31 32.37 11.09
CA ILE A 6 -23.36 32.56 9.98
C ILE A 6 -21.95 32.07 10.35
N ARG A 7 -21.49 32.36 11.58
CA ARG A 7 -20.19 31.87 12.08
C ARG A 7 -20.13 30.34 12.17
N ARG A 8 -21.21 29.69 12.63
CA ARG A 8 -21.32 28.23 12.69
C ARG A 8 -21.31 27.57 11.31
N SER A 9 -21.96 28.21 10.33
CA SER A 9 -22.01 27.71 8.95
C SER A 9 -20.65 27.83 8.24
N LEU A 10 -19.92 28.92 8.47
CA LEU A 10 -18.56 29.12 7.93
C LEU A 10 -17.55 28.12 8.52
N THR A 11 -17.64 27.80 9.81
CA THR A 11 -16.79 26.78 10.43
C THR A 11 -17.11 25.36 9.91
N ALA A 12 -18.39 25.05 9.70
CA ALA A 12 -18.78 23.75 9.13
C ALA A 12 -18.31 23.57 7.68
N PHE A 13 -18.36 24.64 6.88
CA PHE A 13 -17.87 24.63 5.51
C PHE A 13 -16.34 24.53 5.44
N GLY A 14 -15.61 25.20 6.34
CA GLY A 14 -14.15 25.07 6.45
C GLY A 14 -13.69 23.67 6.89
N LEU A 15 -14.41 23.03 7.83
CA LEU A 15 -14.19 21.64 8.22
C LEU A 15 -14.47 20.67 7.07
N LEU A 16 -15.55 20.88 6.32
CA LEU A 16 -15.89 20.07 5.16
C LEU A 16 -14.84 20.17 4.05
N ILE A 17 -14.36 21.38 3.75
CA ILE A 17 -13.25 21.59 2.79
C ILE A 17 -11.97 20.91 3.29
N CYS A 18 -11.65 20.99 4.58
CA CYS A 18 -10.46 20.36 5.14
C CYS A 18 -10.53 18.82 5.07
N LEU A 19 -11.71 18.24 5.35
CA LEU A 19 -11.95 16.80 5.23
C LEU A 19 -11.86 16.33 3.76
N ILE A 20 -12.35 17.12 2.81
CA ILE A 20 -12.22 16.85 1.37
C ILE A 20 -10.76 16.97 0.92
N SER A 21 -10.03 17.99 1.39
CA SER A 21 -8.60 18.14 1.07
C SER A 21 -7.73 17.04 1.68
N GLN A 22 -8.08 16.52 2.85
CA GLN A 22 -7.39 15.38 3.46
C GLN A 22 -7.61 14.09 2.65
N CYS A 23 -8.79 13.90 2.07
CA CYS A 23 -9.07 12.81 1.12
C CYS A 23 -8.27 12.96 -0.20
N LEU A 24 -8.06 14.20 -0.65
CA LEU A 24 -7.27 14.52 -1.85
C LEU A 24 -5.74 14.53 -1.63
N ALA A 25 -5.26 14.42 -0.39
CA ALA A 25 -3.84 14.48 -0.05
C ALA A 25 -3.16 13.11 -0.01
N ASN A 26 -3.89 12.03 -0.31
CA ASN A 26 -3.27 10.79 -0.73
C ASN A 26 -2.43 11.12 -1.96
N ALA A 27 -1.10 10.99 -1.85
CA ALA A 27 -0.21 11.09 -2.99
C ALA A 27 -0.81 10.26 -4.13
N ASP A 28 -0.82 10.79 -5.36
CA ASP A 28 -1.50 10.16 -6.49
C ASP A 28 -0.94 8.74 -6.70
N VAL A 29 -1.62 7.74 -6.12
CA VAL A 29 -1.15 6.36 -6.15
C VAL A 29 -1.49 5.83 -7.53
N VAL A 30 -0.49 5.83 -8.40
CA VAL A 30 -0.62 5.33 -9.76
C VAL A 30 -0.85 3.82 -9.77
N TRP A 31 -0.21 3.10 -8.84
CA TRP A 31 -0.31 1.65 -8.77
C TRP A 31 0.11 1.10 -7.40
N ALA A 32 -0.69 0.19 -6.85
CA ALA A 32 -0.39 -0.55 -5.62
C ALA A 32 -0.91 -1.99 -5.71
N VAL A 33 -0.13 -2.96 -5.24
CA VAL A 33 -0.47 -4.40 -5.29
C VAL A 33 -0.16 -5.07 -3.96
N ASN A 34 -1.06 -5.95 -3.53
CA ASN A 34 -0.81 -6.88 -2.43
C ASN A 34 -0.19 -8.18 -2.96
N CYS A 35 1.16 -8.26 -2.93
CA CYS A 35 1.89 -9.39 -3.48
C CYS A 35 1.51 -10.73 -2.83
N GLY A 36 1.17 -11.71 -3.65
CA GLY A 36 0.71 -13.05 -3.25
C GLY A 36 -0.70 -13.09 -2.66
N GLY A 37 -1.41 -11.96 -2.61
CA GLY A 37 -2.65 -11.81 -1.86
C GLY A 37 -3.82 -11.22 -2.64
N PRO A 38 -5.01 -11.17 -2.00
CA PRO A 38 -6.20 -10.53 -2.56
C PRO A 38 -6.10 -9.00 -2.49
N ALA A 39 -7.02 -8.33 -3.19
CA ALA A 39 -7.16 -6.88 -3.12
C ALA A 39 -7.49 -6.41 -1.68
N HIS A 40 -6.97 -5.24 -1.31
CA HIS A 40 -7.13 -4.65 0.03
C HIS A 40 -7.18 -3.13 -0.06
N VAL A 41 -7.95 -2.47 0.82
CA VAL A 41 -7.93 -1.02 0.95
C VAL A 41 -7.40 -0.70 2.33
N ASP A 42 -6.31 0.07 2.39
CA ASP A 42 -5.67 0.39 3.66
C ASP A 42 -6.42 1.46 4.46
N VAL A 43 -5.97 1.71 5.69
CA VAL A 43 -6.58 2.75 6.56
C VAL A 43 -6.44 4.17 6.03
N HIS A 44 -5.53 4.39 5.08
CA HIS A 44 -5.30 5.68 4.44
C HIS A 44 -6.13 5.83 3.15
N GLY A 45 -6.84 4.78 2.73
CA GLY A 45 -7.67 4.76 1.53
C GLY A 45 -6.89 4.43 0.25
N ILE A 46 -5.68 3.87 0.37
CA ILE A 46 -4.92 3.34 -0.77
C ILE A 46 -5.51 1.99 -1.17
N GLU A 47 -5.91 1.88 -2.43
CA GLU A 47 -6.43 0.65 -3.00
C GLU A 47 -5.28 -0.22 -3.54
N TYR A 48 -4.97 -1.31 -2.83
CA TYR A 48 -4.06 -2.35 -3.28
C TYR A 48 -4.82 -3.37 -4.13
N LEU A 49 -4.40 -3.53 -5.38
CA LEU A 49 -4.93 -4.54 -6.28
C LEU A 49 -4.53 -5.95 -5.82
N ALA A 50 -5.36 -6.94 -6.18
CA ALA A 50 -4.97 -8.34 -6.06
C ALA A 50 -3.76 -8.60 -6.95
N ASP A 51 -2.86 -9.48 -6.51
CA ASP A 51 -1.64 -9.76 -7.25
C ASP A 51 -1.93 -10.31 -8.65
N PRO A 52 -1.54 -9.59 -9.73
CA PRO A 52 -1.81 -10.03 -11.09
C PRO A 52 -0.88 -11.17 -11.56
N LEU A 53 0.24 -11.40 -10.87
CA LEU A 53 1.24 -12.35 -11.34
C LEU A 53 0.84 -13.81 -11.06
N SER A 54 1.06 -14.66 -12.06
CA SER A 54 1.09 -16.11 -11.88
C SER A 54 2.50 -16.65 -11.66
N ASP A 55 3.53 -15.88 -12.03
CA ASP A 55 4.94 -16.28 -11.91
C ASP A 55 5.46 -16.15 -10.48
N GLY A 56 6.34 -17.06 -10.09
CA GLY A 56 6.74 -17.23 -8.69
C GLY A 56 5.67 -17.94 -7.86
N ILE A 57 5.81 -17.87 -6.54
CA ILE A 57 4.99 -18.59 -5.57
C ILE A 57 4.33 -17.57 -4.64
N ALA A 58 3.00 -17.52 -4.70
CA ALA A 58 2.20 -16.81 -3.71
C ALA A 58 2.17 -17.61 -2.40
N SER A 59 2.31 -16.94 -1.27
CA SER A 59 2.30 -17.57 0.05
C SER A 59 1.57 -16.70 1.07
N ASP A 60 0.80 -17.36 1.92
CA ASP A 60 0.10 -16.81 3.09
C ASP A 60 0.77 -17.22 4.41
N TYR A 61 2.03 -17.71 4.35
CA TYR A 61 2.75 -18.20 5.52
C TYR A 61 2.82 -17.15 6.65
N GLY A 62 2.89 -15.87 6.27
CA GLY A 62 2.88 -14.73 7.15
C GLY A 62 1.61 -14.59 8.00
N MET A 63 0.46 -15.15 7.59
CA MET A 63 -0.82 -15.05 8.31
C MET A 63 -0.78 -15.64 9.72
N SER A 64 0.17 -16.55 9.99
CA SER A 64 0.36 -17.13 11.33
C SER A 64 1.05 -16.16 12.31
N PHE A 65 1.56 -15.03 11.83
CA PHE A 65 2.30 -14.04 12.62
C PHE A 65 1.53 -12.73 12.74
N THR A 66 1.60 -12.12 13.92
CA THR A 66 1.06 -10.77 14.15
C THR A 66 2.11 -9.71 13.78
N ILE A 67 1.71 -8.70 13.00
CA ILE A 67 2.58 -7.60 12.59
C ILE A 67 2.34 -6.39 13.49
N ASN A 68 3.21 -6.17 14.48
CA ASN A 68 2.97 -5.23 15.57
C ASN A 68 3.11 -3.73 15.22
N ARG A 69 3.58 -3.38 14.02
CA ARG A 69 3.94 -1.99 13.65
C ARG A 69 2.89 -1.30 12.76
N ILE A 70 1.78 -1.96 12.50
CA ILE A 70 0.74 -1.51 11.57
C ILE A 70 -0.65 -1.76 12.16
N PRO A 71 -1.68 -1.05 11.67
CA PRO A 71 -3.07 -1.34 12.01
C PRO A 71 -3.43 -2.81 11.76
N LEU A 72 -4.30 -3.37 12.60
CA LEU A 72 -4.69 -4.78 12.49
C LEU A 72 -5.31 -5.11 11.12
N GLU A 73 -6.07 -4.17 10.56
CA GLU A 73 -6.73 -4.33 9.25
C GLU A 73 -5.75 -4.36 8.08
N ASP A 74 -4.58 -3.72 8.21
CA ASP A 74 -3.56 -3.66 7.15
C ASP A 74 -2.51 -4.77 7.28
N GLN A 75 -2.61 -5.62 8.31
CA GLN A 75 -1.66 -6.72 8.48
C GLN A 75 -1.61 -7.65 7.27
N ILE A 76 -2.72 -7.77 6.54
CA ILE A 76 -2.78 -8.61 5.33
C ILE A 76 -1.71 -8.24 4.30
N LEU A 77 -1.37 -6.95 4.16
CA LEU A 77 -0.35 -6.45 3.24
C LEU A 77 1.09 -6.93 3.56
N TYR A 78 1.29 -7.49 4.76
CA TYR A 78 2.58 -8.01 5.24
C TYR A 78 2.52 -9.49 5.61
N GLN A 79 1.34 -10.11 5.47
CA GLN A 79 1.09 -11.51 5.80
C GLN A 79 1.00 -12.38 4.54
N THR A 80 0.76 -11.78 3.38
CA THR A 80 0.93 -12.41 2.08
C THR A 80 2.25 -11.98 1.42
N GLU A 81 2.87 -12.90 0.69
CA GLU A 81 4.08 -12.62 -0.07
C GLU A 81 4.07 -13.32 -1.44
N ARG A 82 4.87 -12.80 -2.36
CA ARG A 82 5.32 -13.50 -3.55
C ARG A 82 6.82 -13.71 -3.49
N TYR A 83 7.25 -14.96 -3.52
CA TYR A 83 8.66 -15.32 -3.60
C TYR A 83 8.93 -16.19 -4.83
N ASN A 84 10.17 -16.19 -5.30
CA ASN A 84 10.60 -17.09 -6.37
C ASN A 84 12.05 -17.53 -6.13
N THR A 85 12.46 -18.71 -6.59
CA THR A 85 13.88 -19.11 -6.59
C THR A 85 14.66 -18.51 -7.77
N GLY A 86 13.97 -18.03 -8.80
CA GLY A 86 14.51 -17.17 -9.86
C GLY A 86 13.99 -15.74 -9.75
N ASP A 87 13.85 -15.10 -10.91
CA ASP A 87 13.36 -13.73 -11.03
C ASP A 87 11.89 -13.70 -11.47
N PHE A 88 11.22 -12.58 -11.18
CA PHE A 88 9.90 -12.24 -11.73
C PHE A 88 9.81 -10.72 -11.86
N THR A 89 8.89 -10.26 -12.71
CA THR A 89 8.76 -8.85 -13.05
C THR A 89 7.32 -8.40 -12.88
N TYR A 90 7.13 -7.22 -12.30
CA TYR A 90 5.85 -6.51 -12.34
C TYR A 90 5.87 -5.48 -13.46
N GLU A 91 4.91 -5.57 -14.38
CA GLU A 91 4.68 -4.55 -15.40
C GLU A 91 3.66 -3.54 -14.87
N ILE A 92 4.10 -2.31 -14.67
CA ILE A 92 3.27 -1.22 -14.15
C ILE A 92 2.80 -0.35 -15.33
N PRO A 93 1.49 -0.20 -15.55
CA PRO A 93 0.99 0.62 -16.65
C PRO A 93 1.10 2.11 -16.29
N PHE A 94 2.18 2.76 -16.72
CA PHE A 94 2.33 4.21 -16.62
C PHE A 94 1.58 4.93 -17.75
N SER A 95 0.83 5.97 -17.42
CA SER A 95 0.12 6.80 -18.40
C SER A 95 0.89 8.06 -18.80
N GLU A 96 1.82 8.51 -17.94
CA GLU A 96 2.58 9.74 -18.12
C GLU A 96 4.05 9.52 -17.75
N ASP A 97 4.96 10.21 -18.45
CA ASP A 97 6.36 10.23 -18.09
C ASP A 97 6.56 11.16 -16.87
N GLY A 98 7.29 10.70 -15.86
CA GLY A 98 7.49 11.49 -14.64
C GLY A 98 8.36 10.80 -13.59
N ASP A 99 8.60 11.52 -12.50
CA ASP A 99 9.31 11.00 -11.34
C ASP A 99 8.34 10.23 -10.44
N TYR A 100 8.59 8.92 -10.29
CA TYR A 100 7.79 8.04 -9.45
C TYR A 100 8.53 7.64 -8.17
N VAL A 101 7.79 7.52 -7.08
CA VAL A 101 8.30 6.96 -5.83
C VAL A 101 7.87 5.50 -5.73
N LEU A 102 8.83 4.59 -5.80
CA LEU A 102 8.59 3.16 -5.56
C LEU A 102 8.75 2.85 -4.08
N SER A 103 7.65 2.45 -3.43
CA SER A 103 7.65 1.98 -2.05
C SER A 103 7.51 0.45 -2.01
N LEU A 104 8.57 -0.25 -1.65
CA LEU A 104 8.58 -1.70 -1.49
C LEU A 104 8.42 -2.08 -0.01
N MET A 105 7.37 -2.83 0.28
CA MET A 105 7.05 -3.30 1.63
C MET A 105 7.51 -4.75 1.76
N PHE A 106 8.44 -5.01 2.68
CA PHE A 106 8.97 -6.36 2.92
C PHE A 106 8.62 -6.86 4.31
N SER A 107 8.27 -8.15 4.37
CA SER A 107 8.08 -8.92 5.60
C SER A 107 8.83 -10.24 5.43
N GLU A 108 9.85 -10.49 6.25
CA GLU A 108 10.57 -11.76 6.23
C GLU A 108 10.10 -12.61 7.42
N VAL A 109 9.41 -13.71 7.11
CA VAL A 109 8.76 -14.58 8.09
C VAL A 109 9.35 -16.00 8.09
N TYR A 110 10.24 -16.33 7.15
CA TYR A 110 10.79 -17.66 6.99
C TYR A 110 12.23 -17.76 7.54
N PHE A 111 13.08 -16.81 7.15
CA PHE A 111 14.47 -16.74 7.61
C PHE A 111 14.58 -15.93 8.90
N SER A 112 15.38 -16.42 9.85
CA SER A 112 15.52 -15.83 11.19
C SER A 112 16.88 -15.17 11.43
N GLU A 113 17.83 -15.34 10.51
CA GLU A 113 19.17 -14.75 10.63
C GLU A 113 19.49 -13.81 9.46
N PRO A 114 20.29 -12.75 9.70
CA PRO A 114 20.79 -11.90 8.63
C PRO A 114 21.57 -12.69 7.57
N ASN A 115 21.56 -12.19 6.33
CA ASN A 115 22.25 -12.77 5.16
C ASN A 115 21.76 -14.15 4.69
N GLN A 116 20.69 -14.71 5.26
CA GLN A 116 20.07 -15.94 4.73
C GLN A 116 19.32 -15.72 3.42
N LYS A 117 18.86 -14.48 3.17
CA LYS A 117 18.22 -14.06 1.93
C LYS A 117 18.76 -12.69 1.51
N VAL A 118 19.34 -12.63 0.31
CA VAL A 118 19.80 -11.39 -0.35
C VAL A 118 19.12 -11.33 -1.71
N ARG A 119 18.47 -10.20 -2.00
CA ARG A 119 17.73 -9.97 -3.27
C ARG A 119 18.22 -8.68 -3.91
N TYR A 120 18.32 -8.72 -5.24
CA TYR A 120 18.54 -7.54 -6.06
C TYR A 120 17.20 -7.11 -6.64
N HIS A 121 16.98 -5.80 -6.73
CA HIS A 121 15.81 -5.22 -7.38
C HIS A 121 16.33 -4.26 -8.44
N THR A 122 15.77 -4.37 -9.64
CA THR A 122 16.14 -3.53 -10.78
C THR A 122 14.85 -2.91 -11.31
N SER A 123 14.88 -1.60 -11.53
CA SER A 123 13.88 -0.89 -12.33
C SER A 123 14.45 -0.69 -13.72
N GLU A 124 13.71 -1.08 -14.74
CA GLU A 124 14.01 -0.79 -16.15
C GLU A 124 12.95 0.20 -16.66
N GLU A 125 13.37 1.16 -17.49
CA GLU A 125 12.48 2.09 -18.22
C GLU A 125 11.81 1.41 -19.42
#